data_AF-A0A7X3D1M3-F1
#
_entry.id   AF-A0A7X3D1M3-F1
#
_cell.length_a   1.000
_cell.length_b   1.000
_cell.length_c   1.000
_cell.angle_alpha   90.00
_cell.angle_beta   90.00
_cell.angle_gamma   90.00
#
_symmetry.space_group_name_H-M   'P 1'
#
loop_
_entity.id
_entity.type
_entity.pdbx_description
1 polymer ?
#
loop_
_entity_poly.entity_id
_entity_poly.type
_entity_poly.pdbx_seq_one_letter_code
_entity_poly.pdbx_strand_id
1 'polypeptide(L)'
;MLNPEKFKSYLKQSSNSLLDRRYHYLQNNLANKALKEIEKDRGILDTKLKKTANAYAIETLGWKGYSPWLYVYSAIKGSFKEGWIPDNYYGKVVIPTIQGDYGKISFLKPLCNRILKEEVSPEIASFINGFWFDKNLKPIARQLLKKLIFSNNEKIVCKLDQSYQGRGVFLLKQNTFDLDLLEKKGNCVLQKYIEQHPFFNEFMSHSVATIRLTTVVDNENRISLRAGYVRFGRANETHVQSSNHIRVPLGLRNGTFYAEGYLPDWKTSTVHPDSGVSFSHKTIPQYNECVQLAIKLHGQLPMVRSIGWDFTIDKENRPVLMEWNGYSNDIKFSEATQGPCFKDLNWHLLNKS
;
A
#
# COMPACT_ATOMS: atom_id res chain seq x y z
N MET A 1 -30.49 -32.21 21.36
CA MET A 1 -29.82 -30.90 21.58
C MET A 1 -28.58 -30.85 20.72
N LEU A 2 -28.38 -29.80 19.92
CA LEU A 2 -27.16 -29.64 19.11
C LEU A 2 -25.95 -29.46 20.04
N ASN A 3 -24.85 -30.18 19.75
CA ASN A 3 -23.58 -30.05 20.48
C ASN A 3 -23.14 -28.56 20.48
N PRO A 4 -22.88 -27.94 21.65
CA PRO A 4 -22.49 -26.55 21.78
C PRO A 4 -21.29 -26.14 20.91
N GLU A 5 -20.34 -27.05 20.66
CA GLU A 5 -19.18 -26.80 19.79
C GLU A 5 -19.55 -26.81 18.31
N LYS A 6 -20.45 -27.69 17.88
CA LYS A 6 -20.98 -27.69 16.51
C LYS A 6 -21.80 -26.43 16.23
N PHE A 7 -22.55 -25.94 17.21
CA PHE A 7 -23.30 -24.68 17.11
C PHE A 7 -22.37 -23.46 17.02
N LYS A 8 -21.33 -23.38 17.86
CA LYS A 8 -20.29 -22.32 17.78
C LYS A 8 -19.53 -22.35 16.45
N SER A 9 -19.18 -23.53 15.96
CA SER A 9 -18.51 -23.71 14.66
C SER A 9 -19.42 -23.23 13.52
N TYR A 10 -20.69 -23.62 13.53
CA TYR A 10 -21.67 -23.19 12.53
C TYR A 10 -21.88 -21.67 12.54
N LEU A 11 -22.02 -21.05 13.72
CA LEU A 11 -22.12 -19.60 13.86
C LEU A 11 -20.86 -18.86 13.35
N LYS A 12 -19.67 -19.42 13.60
CA LYS A 12 -18.41 -18.85 13.10
C LYS A 12 -18.32 -18.97 11.57
N GLN A 13 -18.71 -20.11 11.01
CA GLN A 13 -18.76 -20.32 9.55
C GLN A 13 -19.79 -19.40 8.88
N SER A 14 -20.99 -19.26 9.45
CA SER A 14 -22.03 -18.38 8.91
C SER A 14 -21.61 -16.91 8.98
N SER A 15 -21.01 -16.47 10.09
CA SER A 15 -20.48 -15.11 10.27
C SER A 15 -19.35 -14.81 9.28
N ASN A 16 -18.39 -15.73 9.13
CA ASN A 16 -17.31 -15.62 8.14
C ASN A 16 -17.87 -15.54 6.71
N SER A 17 -18.91 -16.32 6.40
CA SER A 17 -19.57 -16.27 5.08
C SER A 17 -20.21 -14.90 4.80
N LEU A 18 -20.78 -14.25 5.82
CA LEU A 18 -21.38 -12.92 5.70
C LEU A 18 -20.32 -11.82 5.53
N LEU A 19 -19.22 -11.89 6.28
CA LEU A 19 -18.10 -10.98 6.14
C LEU A 19 -17.44 -11.09 4.76
N ASP A 20 -17.27 -12.31 4.25
CA ASP A 20 -16.74 -12.55 2.90
C ASP A 20 -17.70 -12.00 1.83
N ARG A 21 -19.01 -12.28 1.93
CA ARG A 21 -20.02 -11.71 1.01
C ARG A 21 -20.00 -10.18 1.02
N ARG A 22 -19.96 -9.56 2.21
CA ARG A 22 -19.87 -8.10 2.35
C ARG A 22 -18.60 -7.56 1.72
N TYR A 23 -17.46 -8.21 1.94
CA TYR A 23 -16.18 -7.80 1.35
C TYR A 23 -16.24 -7.83 -0.18
N HIS A 24 -16.72 -8.93 -0.78
CA HIS A 24 -16.83 -9.02 -2.23
C HIS A 24 -17.84 -8.03 -2.81
N TYR A 25 -18.97 -7.80 -2.13
CA TYR A 25 -19.94 -6.78 -2.53
C TYR A 25 -19.31 -5.38 -2.55
N LEU A 26 -18.59 -4.99 -1.49
CA LEU A 26 -17.90 -3.70 -1.43
C LEU A 26 -16.85 -3.56 -2.54
N GLN A 27 -16.06 -4.61 -2.78
CA GLN A 27 -15.05 -4.61 -3.83
C GLN A 27 -15.64 -4.52 -5.23
N ASN A 28 -16.73 -5.23 -5.49
CA ASN A 28 -17.43 -5.17 -6.78
C ASN A 28 -18.06 -3.80 -6.99
N ASN A 29 -18.58 -3.16 -5.95
CA ASN A 29 -19.06 -1.78 -6.03
C ASN A 29 -17.94 -0.79 -6.34
N LEU A 30 -16.75 -0.97 -5.76
CA LEU A 30 -15.58 -0.16 -6.08
C LEU A 30 -15.15 -0.35 -7.54
N ALA A 31 -15.06 -1.60 -8.00
CA ALA A 31 -14.70 -1.93 -9.38
C ALA A 31 -15.71 -1.36 -10.39
N ASN A 32 -17.01 -1.48 -10.11
CA ASN A 32 -18.06 -0.96 -10.98
C ASN A 32 -18.05 0.57 -11.05
N LYS A 33 -17.77 1.26 -9.93
CA LYS A 33 -17.59 2.72 -9.93
C LYS A 33 -16.36 3.12 -10.75
N ALA A 34 -15.23 2.43 -10.55
CA ALA A 34 -14.01 2.65 -11.32
C ALA A 34 -14.25 2.46 -12.82
N LEU A 35 -14.89 1.36 -13.22
CA LEU A 35 -15.20 1.08 -14.62
C LEU A 35 -16.04 2.20 -15.24
N LYS A 36 -17.08 2.67 -14.54
CA LYS A 36 -17.92 3.78 -15.02
C LYS A 36 -17.13 5.06 -15.28
N GLU A 37 -16.19 5.41 -14.39
CA GLU A 37 -15.34 6.60 -14.60
C GLU A 37 -14.38 6.39 -15.76
N ILE A 38 -13.77 5.20 -15.88
CA ILE A 38 -12.87 4.87 -16.99
C ILE A 38 -13.61 4.90 -18.33
N GLU A 39 -14.84 4.38 -18.40
CA GLU A 39 -15.65 4.35 -19.62
C GLU A 39 -16.04 5.76 -20.11
N LYS A 40 -16.05 6.78 -19.24
CA LYS A 40 -16.26 8.19 -19.66
C LYS A 40 -15.08 8.72 -20.47
N ASP A 41 -13.86 8.34 -20.10
CA ASP A 41 -12.63 8.85 -20.73
C ASP A 41 -12.17 7.95 -21.89
N ARG A 42 -12.38 6.63 -21.80
CA ARG A 42 -11.82 5.62 -22.73
C ARG A 42 -12.88 4.89 -23.58
N GLY A 43 -14.15 5.21 -23.39
CA GLY A 43 -15.26 4.53 -24.05
C GLY A 43 -15.70 3.24 -23.35
N ILE A 44 -16.89 2.76 -23.71
CA ILE A 44 -17.52 1.59 -23.11
C ILE A 44 -16.67 0.33 -23.37
N LEU A 45 -16.47 -0.49 -22.35
CA LEU A 45 -15.72 -1.74 -22.50
C LEU A 45 -16.47 -2.73 -23.41
N ASP A 46 -15.77 -3.20 -24.44
CA ASP A 46 -16.27 -4.16 -25.43
C ASP A 46 -16.92 -5.39 -24.77
N THR A 47 -18.09 -5.76 -25.29
CA THR A 47 -18.84 -6.95 -24.88
C THR A 47 -18.03 -8.23 -25.05
N LYS A 48 -17.14 -8.33 -26.06
CA LYS A 48 -16.26 -9.49 -26.23
C LYS A 48 -15.28 -9.60 -25.06
N LEU A 49 -14.65 -8.50 -24.66
CA LEU A 49 -13.76 -8.46 -23.50
C LEU A 49 -14.49 -8.79 -22.20
N LYS A 50 -15.73 -8.28 -22.02
CA LYS A 50 -16.59 -8.67 -20.89
C LYS A 50 -16.86 -10.17 -20.88
N LYS A 51 -17.15 -10.80 -22.03
CA LYS A 51 -17.36 -12.25 -22.13
C LYS A 51 -16.10 -13.03 -21.76
N THR A 52 -14.93 -12.65 -22.28
CA THR A 52 -13.64 -13.27 -21.95
C THR A 52 -13.33 -13.16 -20.45
N ALA A 53 -13.51 -11.98 -19.85
CA ALA A 53 -13.29 -11.78 -18.42
C ALA A 53 -14.28 -12.58 -17.54
N ASN A 54 -15.52 -12.78 -18.00
CA ASN A 54 -16.48 -13.66 -17.33
C ASN A 54 -16.04 -15.13 -17.39
N ALA A 55 -15.66 -15.60 -18.58
CA ALA A 55 -15.20 -16.98 -18.78
C ALA A 55 -13.99 -17.27 -17.87
N TYR A 56 -12.96 -16.43 -17.90
CA TYR A 56 -11.79 -16.58 -17.04
C TYR A 56 -12.13 -16.54 -15.53
N ALA A 57 -13.02 -15.64 -15.10
CA ALA A 57 -13.42 -15.60 -13.69
C ALA A 57 -14.14 -16.88 -13.24
N ILE A 58 -14.91 -17.52 -14.11
CA ILE A 58 -15.64 -18.76 -13.80
C ILE A 58 -14.71 -19.97 -13.91
N GLU A 59 -14.05 -20.12 -15.05
CA GLU A 59 -13.30 -21.31 -15.43
C GLU A 59 -11.95 -21.38 -14.71
N THR A 60 -11.29 -20.23 -14.47
CA THR A 60 -9.97 -20.17 -13.84
C THR A 60 -10.06 -19.79 -12.37
N LEU A 61 -10.84 -18.76 -12.03
CA LEU A 61 -10.92 -18.25 -10.64
C LEU A 61 -12.07 -18.88 -9.82
N GLY A 62 -12.91 -19.71 -10.45
CA GLY A 62 -13.99 -20.45 -9.80
C GLY A 62 -15.24 -19.62 -9.45
N TRP A 63 -15.30 -18.32 -9.77
CA TRP A 63 -16.45 -17.48 -9.45
C TRP A 63 -16.57 -16.22 -10.32
N LYS A 64 -17.72 -16.06 -10.98
CA LYS A 64 -18.08 -14.88 -11.78
C LYS A 64 -18.00 -13.55 -10.98
N GLY A 65 -18.13 -13.60 -9.65
CA GLY A 65 -18.03 -12.40 -8.81
C GLY A 65 -16.64 -11.75 -8.80
N TYR A 66 -15.63 -12.37 -9.40
CA TYR A 66 -14.31 -11.80 -9.62
C TYR A 66 -14.19 -10.97 -10.92
N SER A 67 -15.16 -11.05 -11.83
CA SER A 67 -15.14 -10.34 -13.11
C SER A 67 -15.09 -8.80 -13.04
N PRO A 68 -15.71 -8.10 -12.06
CA PRO A 68 -15.73 -6.63 -12.05
C PRO A 68 -14.34 -5.97 -12.10
N TRP A 69 -13.36 -6.49 -11.35
CA TRP A 69 -11.99 -5.96 -11.43
C TRP A 69 -11.29 -6.34 -12.74
N LEU A 70 -11.57 -7.51 -13.31
CA LEU A 70 -11.06 -7.88 -14.65
C LEU A 70 -11.58 -6.92 -15.73
N TYR A 71 -12.82 -6.44 -15.62
CA TYR A 71 -13.34 -5.41 -16.53
C TYR A 71 -12.55 -4.11 -16.42
N VAL A 72 -12.27 -3.66 -15.20
CA VAL A 72 -11.44 -2.46 -14.97
C VAL A 72 -10.07 -2.63 -15.62
N TYR A 73 -9.41 -3.78 -15.41
CA TYR A 73 -8.10 -4.03 -15.99
C TYR A 73 -8.16 -4.06 -17.52
N SER A 74 -9.17 -4.70 -18.09
CA SER A 74 -9.42 -4.71 -19.54
C SER A 74 -9.67 -3.32 -20.11
N ALA A 75 -10.45 -2.48 -19.43
CA ALA A 75 -10.75 -1.13 -19.89
C ALA A 75 -9.51 -0.23 -19.88
N ILE A 76 -8.66 -0.34 -18.86
CA ILE A 76 -7.38 0.39 -18.80
C ILE A 76 -6.40 -0.08 -19.87
N LYS A 77 -6.29 -1.40 -20.08
CA LYS A 77 -5.34 -1.98 -21.06
C LYS A 77 -5.83 -2.03 -22.50
N GLY A 78 -7.12 -1.86 -22.75
CA GLY A 78 -7.74 -2.05 -24.07
C GLY A 78 -7.75 -3.52 -24.55
N SER A 79 -7.39 -4.46 -23.70
CA SER A 79 -7.30 -5.90 -24.02
C SER A 79 -7.44 -6.74 -22.75
N PHE A 80 -7.82 -8.01 -22.88
CA PHE A 80 -7.80 -8.95 -21.77
C PHE A 80 -6.45 -9.64 -21.67
N LYS A 81 -5.94 -9.85 -20.45
CA LYS A 81 -4.70 -10.59 -20.20
C LYS A 81 -4.92 -11.71 -19.18
N GLU A 82 -4.63 -12.93 -19.61
CA GLU A 82 -4.64 -14.11 -18.75
C GLU A 82 -3.52 -14.03 -17.70
N GLY A 83 -3.81 -14.45 -16.47
CA GLY A 83 -2.93 -14.34 -15.31
C GLY A 83 -3.27 -13.17 -14.38
N TRP A 84 -4.22 -12.32 -14.77
CA TRP A 84 -4.70 -11.23 -13.90
C TRP A 84 -5.34 -11.75 -12.62
N ILE A 85 -5.11 -11.00 -11.54
CA ILE A 85 -5.62 -11.30 -10.21
C ILE A 85 -6.54 -10.16 -9.74
N PRO A 86 -7.86 -10.37 -9.69
CA PRO A 86 -8.81 -9.43 -9.10
C PRO A 86 -8.49 -9.10 -7.64
N ASP A 87 -8.61 -7.84 -7.23
CA ASP A 87 -8.27 -7.37 -5.86
C ASP A 87 -9.01 -8.18 -4.77
N ASN A 88 -10.28 -8.52 -5.04
CA ASN A 88 -11.10 -9.29 -4.12
C ASN A 88 -10.76 -10.79 -4.09
N TYR A 89 -10.22 -11.35 -5.17
CA TYR A 89 -9.63 -12.69 -5.17
C TYR A 89 -8.29 -12.68 -4.43
N TYR A 90 -7.45 -11.67 -4.68
CA TYR A 90 -6.17 -11.50 -4.01
C TYR A 90 -6.30 -11.46 -2.48
N GLY A 91 -7.19 -10.60 -1.96
CA GLY A 91 -7.37 -10.44 -0.52
C GLY A 91 -8.02 -11.63 0.19
N LYS A 92 -8.76 -12.49 -0.51
CA LYS A 92 -9.54 -13.59 0.10
C LYS A 92 -9.06 -14.99 -0.25
N VAL A 93 -8.24 -15.13 -1.28
CA VAL A 93 -7.70 -16.40 -1.75
C VAL A 93 -6.18 -16.34 -1.68
N VAL A 94 -5.55 -15.40 -2.38
CA VAL A 94 -4.09 -15.35 -2.51
C VAL A 94 -3.41 -15.06 -1.17
N ILE A 95 -3.67 -13.90 -0.53
CA ILE A 95 -3.00 -13.50 0.72
C ILE A 95 -3.13 -14.55 1.83
N PRO A 96 -4.34 -15.07 2.16
CA PRO A 96 -4.46 -16.12 3.17
C PRO A 96 -3.67 -17.38 2.84
N THR A 97 -3.61 -17.76 1.56
CA THR A 97 -2.93 -18.98 1.11
C THR A 97 -1.41 -18.85 1.11
N ILE A 98 -0.88 -17.73 0.61
CA ILE A 98 0.57 -17.60 0.41
C ILE A 98 1.33 -17.23 1.68
N GLN A 99 0.67 -16.57 2.65
CA GLN A 99 1.38 -16.01 3.82
C GLN A 99 0.52 -15.89 5.09
N GLY A 100 -0.74 -16.30 5.06
CA GLY A 100 -1.64 -16.25 6.22
C GLY A 100 -1.59 -14.91 6.96
N ASP A 101 -1.34 -14.99 8.27
CA ASP A 101 -1.32 -13.83 9.18
C ASP A 101 0.06 -13.20 9.36
N TYR A 102 1.13 -13.76 8.78
CA TYR A 102 2.50 -13.25 8.97
C TYR A 102 2.64 -11.80 8.52
N GLY A 103 1.89 -11.39 7.49
CA GLY A 103 1.88 -10.00 7.03
C GLY A 103 1.30 -8.99 8.02
N LYS A 104 0.51 -9.42 9.02
CA LYS A 104 -0.14 -8.52 10.00
C LYS A 104 0.87 -7.83 10.92
N ILE A 105 2.08 -8.37 11.07
CA ILE A 105 3.14 -7.72 11.85
C ILE A 105 3.50 -6.33 11.29
N SER A 106 3.21 -6.06 10.02
CA SER A 106 3.40 -4.74 9.41
C SER A 106 2.47 -3.66 9.98
N PHE A 107 1.44 -4.04 10.74
CA PHE A 107 0.55 -3.08 11.42
C PHE A 107 1.14 -2.52 12.71
N LEU A 108 2.18 -3.17 13.25
CA LEU A 108 2.88 -2.76 14.47
C LEU A 108 4.04 -1.84 14.08
N LYS A 109 3.74 -0.58 13.82
CA LYS A 109 4.70 0.38 13.24
C LYS A 109 5.97 0.56 14.09
N PRO A 110 5.91 0.61 15.44
CA PRO A 110 7.11 0.67 16.29
C PRO A 110 8.10 -0.48 16.14
N LEU A 111 7.70 -1.61 15.55
CA LEU A 111 8.57 -2.78 15.39
C LEU A 111 9.31 -2.79 14.05
N CYS A 112 9.10 -1.80 13.18
CA CYS A 112 9.62 -1.81 11.81
C CYS A 112 11.13 -2.03 11.74
N ASN A 113 11.94 -1.14 12.32
CA ASN A 113 13.40 -1.27 12.31
C ASN A 113 13.90 -2.54 13.03
N ARG A 114 13.22 -2.94 14.12
CA ARG A 114 13.57 -4.15 14.88
C ARG A 114 13.37 -5.43 14.06
N ILE A 115 12.24 -5.53 13.37
CA ILE A 115 11.90 -6.69 12.55
C ILE A 115 12.79 -6.75 11.32
N LEU A 116 13.03 -5.60 10.68
CA LEU A 116 13.84 -5.49 9.47
C LEU A 116 15.35 -5.50 9.74
N LYS A 117 15.78 -5.45 11.01
CA LYS A 117 17.18 -5.46 11.46
C LYS A 117 18.04 -4.38 10.79
N GLU A 118 17.45 -3.24 10.46
CA GLU A 118 18.09 -2.14 9.74
C GLU A 118 17.43 -0.81 10.16
N GLU A 119 18.21 0.26 10.31
CA GLU A 119 17.68 1.60 10.63
C GLU A 119 17.20 2.33 9.35
N VAL A 120 16.14 1.83 8.72
CA VAL A 120 15.59 2.38 7.45
C VAL A 120 14.44 3.35 7.63
N SER A 121 13.73 3.25 8.77
CA SER A 121 12.62 4.11 9.15
C SER A 121 13.12 5.16 10.16
N PRO A 122 12.77 6.45 10.02
CA PRO A 122 13.34 7.54 10.81
C PRO A 122 12.70 7.66 12.20
N GLU A 123 12.67 6.56 12.95
CA GLU A 123 12.01 6.44 14.26
C GLU A 123 12.78 7.18 15.35
N ILE A 124 12.04 7.84 16.25
CA ILE A 124 12.59 8.53 17.42
C ILE A 124 12.15 7.84 18.70
N ALA A 125 10.84 7.63 18.83
CA ALA A 125 10.20 7.06 20.01
C ALA A 125 8.87 6.40 19.62
N SER A 126 8.32 5.59 20.52
CA SER A 126 7.00 4.98 20.33
C SER A 126 6.22 4.94 21.64
N PHE A 127 4.90 5.02 21.52
CA PHE A 127 3.97 4.78 22.61
C PHE A 127 3.31 3.43 22.38
N ILE A 128 3.50 2.50 23.32
CA ILE A 128 3.00 1.13 23.20
C ILE A 128 2.38 0.74 24.54
N ASN A 129 1.08 0.46 24.52
CA ASN A 129 0.34 -0.07 25.68
C ASN A 129 0.53 0.75 26.97
N GLY A 130 0.57 2.08 26.86
CA GLY A 130 0.73 2.97 28.02
C GLY A 130 2.16 3.36 28.36
N PHE A 131 3.17 2.83 27.66
CA PHE A 131 4.58 3.10 27.94
C PHE A 131 5.30 3.74 26.75
N TRP A 132 6.26 4.60 27.06
CA TRP A 132 7.13 5.22 26.08
C TRP A 132 8.43 4.43 25.90
N PHE A 133 8.86 4.29 24.65
CA PHE A 133 10.11 3.63 24.29
C PHE A 133 10.93 4.45 23.31
N ASP A 134 12.25 4.35 23.37
CA ASP A 134 13.15 4.93 22.38
C ASP A 134 13.14 4.13 21.06
N LYS A 135 13.88 4.58 20.06
CA LYS A 135 14.04 3.87 18.78
C LYS A 135 14.60 2.44 18.90
N ASN A 136 15.21 2.10 20.04
CA ASN A 136 15.73 0.77 20.35
C ASN A 136 14.77 -0.04 21.24
N LEU A 137 13.54 0.44 21.42
CA LEU A 137 12.52 -0.17 22.30
C LEU A 137 12.96 -0.25 23.77
N LYS A 138 13.81 0.68 24.24
CA LYS A 138 14.14 0.83 25.67
C LYS A 138 13.16 1.80 26.32
N PRO A 139 12.66 1.54 27.54
CA PRO A 139 11.74 2.44 28.21
C PRO A 139 12.29 3.86 28.38
N ILE A 140 11.46 4.87 28.13
CA ILE A 140 11.76 6.29 28.38
C ILE A 140 10.79 6.82 29.43
N ALA A 141 11.31 7.61 30.38
CA ALA A 141 10.47 8.34 31.31
C ALA A 141 9.68 9.45 30.59
N ARG A 142 8.37 9.51 30.81
CA ARG A 142 7.43 10.42 30.14
C ARG A 142 7.92 11.88 30.05
N GLN A 143 8.50 12.40 31.12
CA GLN A 143 9.02 13.76 31.21
C GLN A 143 10.20 14.07 30.26
N LEU A 144 10.92 13.04 29.81
CA LEU A 144 12.05 13.19 28.88
C LEU A 144 11.62 13.22 27.41
N LEU A 145 10.38 12.79 27.10
CA LEU A 145 9.94 12.59 25.73
C LEU A 145 9.97 13.88 24.90
N LYS A 146 9.42 14.98 25.43
CA LYS A 146 9.36 16.27 24.70
C LYS A 146 10.76 16.75 24.32
N LYS A 147 11.73 16.60 25.24
CA LYS A 147 13.14 16.94 24.99
C LYS A 147 13.74 16.03 23.91
N LEU A 148 13.46 14.74 23.96
CA LEU A 148 13.98 13.77 22.99
C LEU A 148 13.47 14.05 21.56
N ILE A 149 12.16 14.24 21.39
CA ILE A 149 11.55 14.31 20.05
C ILE A 149 11.78 15.66 19.35
N PHE A 150 11.93 16.76 20.12
CA PHE A 150 12.16 18.10 19.57
C PHE A 150 13.60 18.62 19.76
N SER A 151 14.57 17.77 20.13
CA SER A 151 15.95 18.24 20.35
C SER A 151 16.57 18.89 19.11
N ASN A 152 16.25 18.36 17.92
CA ASN A 152 16.76 18.82 16.62
C ASN A 152 15.64 18.82 15.56
N ASN A 153 14.37 18.91 15.98
CA ASN A 153 13.23 18.86 15.08
C ASN A 153 12.23 19.93 15.50
N GLU A 154 11.76 20.76 14.57
CA GLU A 154 10.64 21.70 14.83
C GLU A 154 9.29 21.00 14.71
N LYS A 155 9.24 19.94 13.89
CA LYS A 155 8.07 19.12 13.60
C LYS A 155 8.44 17.65 13.47
N ILE A 156 7.53 16.78 13.88
CA ILE A 156 7.65 15.33 13.80
C ILE A 156 6.37 14.73 13.22
N VAL A 157 6.43 13.48 12.79
CA VAL A 157 5.28 12.72 12.31
C VAL A 157 4.90 11.68 13.35
N CYS A 158 3.65 11.64 13.76
CA CYS A 158 3.07 10.55 14.53
C CYS A 158 2.27 9.65 13.59
N LYS A 159 2.49 8.34 13.66
CA LYS A 159 1.73 7.34 12.92
C LYS A 159 1.13 6.33 13.89
N LEU A 160 -0.19 6.21 13.90
CA LEU A 160 -0.90 5.23 14.72
C LEU A 160 -0.77 3.82 14.15
N ASP A 161 -0.68 2.84 15.04
CA ASP A 161 -0.83 1.43 14.69
C ASP A 161 -2.22 1.15 14.11
N GLN A 162 -2.31 0.14 13.25
CA GLN A 162 -3.57 -0.32 12.63
C GLN A 162 -4.38 0.79 11.93
N SER A 163 -3.71 1.88 11.54
CA SER A 163 -4.31 2.94 10.74
C SER A 163 -4.04 2.70 9.25
N TYR A 164 -4.98 3.16 8.43
CA TYR A 164 -4.95 2.96 6.98
C TYR A 164 -5.21 4.28 6.25
N GLN A 165 -4.72 4.35 5.01
CA GLN A 165 -5.11 5.39 4.04
C GLN A 165 -4.75 6.84 4.44
N GLY A 166 -3.77 7.03 5.33
CA GLY A 166 -3.35 8.35 5.83
C GLY A 166 -4.11 8.84 7.08
N ARG A 167 -5.21 8.18 7.50
CA ARG A 167 -6.06 8.68 8.60
C ARG A 167 -5.40 8.72 9.98
N GLY A 168 -4.39 7.90 10.22
CA GLY A 168 -3.64 7.86 11.49
C GLY A 168 -2.30 8.57 11.44
N VAL A 169 -2.07 9.46 10.47
CA VAL A 169 -0.84 10.23 10.33
C VAL A 169 -1.08 11.66 10.78
N PHE A 170 -0.29 12.13 11.75
CA PHE A 170 -0.40 13.47 12.32
C PHE A 170 0.95 14.18 12.26
N LEU A 171 0.94 15.43 11.79
CA LEU A 171 2.10 16.31 11.90
C LEU A 171 2.02 17.05 13.25
N LEU A 172 3.02 16.84 14.10
CA LEU A 172 3.09 17.47 15.42
C LEU A 172 4.19 18.53 15.42
N LYS A 173 3.87 19.74 15.90
CA LYS A 173 4.82 20.86 16.03
C LYS A 173 5.15 21.09 17.49
N GLN A 174 6.39 21.54 17.76
CA GLN A 174 6.87 21.74 19.13
C GLN A 174 5.99 22.70 19.96
N ASN A 175 5.47 23.76 19.32
CA ASN A 175 4.67 24.80 19.97
C ASN A 175 3.22 24.39 20.25
N THR A 176 2.67 23.41 19.53
CA THR A 176 1.31 22.89 19.72
C THR A 176 1.29 21.47 20.26
N PHE A 177 2.44 20.96 20.71
CA PHE A 177 2.57 19.59 21.19
C PHE A 177 1.93 19.41 22.57
N ASP A 178 0.94 18.53 22.61
CA ASP A 178 0.25 18.07 23.81
C ASP A 178 0.48 16.56 23.97
N LEU A 179 1.14 16.18 25.07
CA LEU A 179 1.49 14.81 25.37
C LEU A 179 0.27 13.98 25.80
N ASP A 180 -0.63 14.54 26.59
CA ASP A 180 -1.83 13.85 27.08
C ASP A 180 -2.77 13.54 25.90
N LEU A 181 -2.93 14.49 24.97
CA LEU A 181 -3.72 14.28 23.76
C LEU A 181 -3.12 13.20 22.86
N LEU A 182 -1.79 13.12 22.78
CA LEU A 182 -1.09 12.11 21.99
C LEU A 182 -1.28 10.71 22.58
N GLU A 183 -1.09 10.55 23.89
CA GLU A 183 -1.25 9.27 24.59
C GLU A 183 -2.68 8.72 24.44
N LYS A 184 -3.70 9.60 24.45
CA LYS A 184 -5.11 9.24 24.21
C LYS A 184 -5.39 8.68 22.82
N LYS A 185 -4.52 8.89 21.83
CA LYS A 185 -4.70 8.32 20.48
C LYS A 185 -4.36 6.83 20.40
N GLY A 186 -3.63 6.30 21.38
CA GLY A 186 -3.21 4.90 21.44
C GLY A 186 -1.86 4.63 20.80
N ASN A 187 -1.59 3.36 20.50
CA ASN A 187 -0.28 2.89 20.07
C ASN A 187 0.21 3.62 18.81
N CYS A 188 1.42 4.16 18.87
CA CYS A 188 1.97 4.95 17.77
C CYS A 188 3.50 4.94 17.73
N VAL A 189 4.02 5.31 16.56
CA VAL A 189 5.44 5.63 16.37
C VAL A 189 5.60 7.11 16.05
N LEU A 190 6.61 7.73 16.66
CA LEU A 190 7.06 9.09 16.39
C LEU A 190 8.30 9.03 15.51
N GLN A 191 8.23 9.71 14.37
CA GLN A 191 9.25 9.71 13.34
C GLN A 191 9.73 11.14 13.08
N LYS A 192 11.00 11.29 12.71
CA LYS A 192 11.49 12.57 12.16
C LYS A 192 10.67 12.92 10.92
N TYR A 193 10.40 14.20 10.75
CA TYR A 193 9.84 14.66 9.49
C TYR A 193 10.87 14.44 8.38
N ILE A 194 10.45 13.80 7.29
CA ILE A 194 11.33 13.56 6.16
C ILE A 194 11.32 14.80 5.27
N GLU A 195 12.47 15.44 5.13
CA GLU A 195 12.70 16.43 4.09
C GLU A 195 13.04 15.69 2.81
N GLN A 196 12.10 15.66 1.87
CA GLN A 196 12.25 14.89 0.63
C GLN A 196 13.19 15.57 -0.36
N HIS A 197 13.72 14.76 -1.28
CA HIS A 197 14.56 15.17 -2.38
C HIS A 197 13.91 16.28 -3.24
N PRO A 198 14.66 17.30 -3.72
CA PRO A 198 14.14 18.42 -4.51
C PRO A 198 13.28 18.02 -5.72
N PHE A 199 13.62 16.92 -6.38
CA PHE A 199 12.82 16.33 -7.47
C PHE A 199 11.33 16.18 -7.11
N PHE A 200 11.01 15.73 -5.90
CA PHE A 200 9.62 15.55 -5.47
C PHE A 200 8.94 16.89 -5.12
N ASN A 201 9.73 17.89 -4.70
CA ASN A 201 9.22 19.23 -4.39
C ASN A 201 8.70 19.97 -5.63
N GLU A 202 9.16 19.60 -6.85
CA GLU A 202 8.58 20.10 -8.11
C GLU A 202 7.08 19.74 -8.22
N PHE A 203 6.68 18.58 -7.71
CA PHE A 203 5.29 18.12 -7.76
C PHE A 203 4.49 18.63 -6.55
N MET A 204 5.03 18.44 -5.35
CA MET A 204 4.38 18.86 -4.11
C MET A 204 5.40 18.94 -2.97
N SER A 205 5.66 20.15 -2.44
CA SER A 205 6.67 20.37 -1.38
C SER A 205 6.16 20.14 0.04
N HIS A 206 4.83 20.20 0.25
CA HIS A 206 4.22 20.13 1.59
C HIS A 206 3.78 18.72 2.00
N SER A 207 3.80 17.76 1.07
CA SER A 207 3.45 16.37 1.31
C SER A 207 4.53 15.47 0.71
N VAL A 208 5.17 14.66 1.56
CA VAL A 208 6.22 13.74 1.15
C VAL A 208 5.68 12.72 0.13
N ALA A 209 6.26 12.70 -1.07
CA ALA A 209 5.93 11.77 -2.12
C ALA A 209 6.31 10.34 -1.72
N THR A 210 5.48 9.37 -2.11
CA THR A 210 5.66 7.97 -1.74
C THR A 210 5.85 7.09 -2.95
N ILE A 211 7.03 6.49 -3.08
CA ILE A 211 7.33 5.43 -4.04
C ILE A 211 6.81 4.11 -3.45
N ARG A 212 5.74 3.55 -4.02
CA ARG A 212 5.28 2.20 -3.74
C ARG A 212 6.03 1.21 -4.62
N LEU A 213 6.71 0.25 -4.00
CA LEU A 213 7.31 -0.91 -4.67
C LEU A 213 6.65 -2.19 -4.14
N THR A 214 6.22 -3.08 -5.03
CA THR A 214 5.70 -4.40 -4.62
C THR A 214 6.72 -5.47 -4.93
N THR A 215 7.19 -6.18 -3.91
CA THR A 215 8.08 -7.33 -4.05
C THR A 215 7.37 -8.62 -3.65
N VAL A 216 7.87 -9.74 -4.16
CA VAL A 216 7.35 -11.08 -3.83
C VAL A 216 8.47 -12.07 -3.58
N VAL A 217 8.15 -13.13 -2.84
CA VAL A 217 8.97 -14.34 -2.71
C VAL A 217 8.30 -15.47 -3.51
N ASP A 218 9.02 -16.01 -4.49
CA ASP A 218 8.56 -17.14 -5.29
C ASP A 218 8.71 -18.49 -4.55
N ASN A 219 8.40 -19.60 -5.22
CA ASN A 219 8.48 -20.93 -4.61
C ASN A 219 9.94 -21.44 -4.43
N GLU A 220 10.91 -20.77 -5.04
CA GLU A 220 12.35 -21.06 -4.92
C GLU A 220 13.03 -20.09 -3.94
N ASN A 221 12.25 -19.35 -3.14
CA ASN A 221 12.72 -18.29 -2.23
C ASN A 221 13.46 -17.13 -2.93
N ARG A 222 13.26 -16.93 -4.23
CA ARG A 222 13.80 -15.77 -4.93
C ARG A 222 12.90 -14.56 -4.73
N ILE A 223 13.53 -13.41 -4.53
CA ILE A 223 12.85 -12.15 -4.28
C ILE A 223 12.90 -11.29 -5.55
N SER A 224 11.76 -10.78 -6.00
CA SER A 224 11.70 -9.94 -7.19
C SER A 224 10.66 -8.82 -7.08
N LEU A 225 10.94 -7.71 -7.77
CA LEU A 225 10.03 -6.58 -7.93
C LEU A 225 8.95 -6.91 -8.96
N ARG A 226 7.68 -6.65 -8.62
CA ARG A 226 6.51 -6.94 -9.46
C ARG A 226 5.73 -5.73 -9.92
N ALA A 227 5.80 -4.64 -9.17
CA ALA A 227 5.12 -3.40 -9.53
C ALA A 227 5.77 -2.18 -8.87
N GLY A 228 5.66 -1.02 -9.50
CA GLY A 228 6.11 0.25 -8.96
C GLY A 228 5.18 1.40 -9.35
N TYR A 229 4.88 2.29 -8.41
CA TYR A 229 4.22 3.57 -8.71
C TYR A 229 4.60 4.63 -7.68
N VAL A 230 4.58 5.89 -8.06
CA VAL A 230 4.74 7.01 -7.12
C VAL A 230 3.38 7.64 -6.80
N ARG A 231 3.20 8.08 -5.55
CA ARG A 231 2.06 8.86 -5.08
C ARG A 231 2.50 10.27 -4.75
N PHE A 232 1.78 11.24 -5.29
CA PHE A 232 1.89 12.64 -4.91
C PHE A 232 0.64 13.07 -4.16
N GLY A 233 0.82 13.80 -3.06
CA GLY A 233 -0.27 14.42 -2.32
C GLY A 233 -0.83 15.62 -3.06
N ARG A 234 -1.94 16.19 -2.57
CA ARG A 234 -2.55 17.38 -3.17
C ARG A 234 -2.29 18.63 -2.33
N ALA A 235 -2.54 19.78 -2.94
CA ALA A 235 -2.52 21.06 -2.25
C ALA A 235 -3.42 21.01 -1.00
N ASN A 236 -3.02 21.74 0.04
CA ASN A 236 -3.69 21.83 1.35
C ASN A 236 -3.64 20.55 2.21
N GLU A 237 -2.93 19.50 1.79
CA GLU A 237 -2.69 18.30 2.60
C GLU A 237 -1.28 18.30 3.19
N THR A 238 -1.13 17.76 4.41
CA THR A 238 0.19 17.65 5.07
C THR A 238 0.93 16.36 4.73
N HIS A 239 0.24 15.39 4.12
CA HIS A 239 0.75 14.09 3.74
C HIS A 239 -0.19 13.45 2.72
N VAL A 240 0.29 12.41 2.03
CA VAL A 240 -0.47 11.71 0.99
C VAL A 240 -1.73 11.06 1.57
N GLN A 241 -2.89 11.53 1.13
CA GLN A 241 -4.20 10.94 1.43
C GLN A 241 -4.66 10.03 0.29
N SER A 242 -5.08 8.80 0.61
CA SER A 242 -5.50 7.86 -0.43
C SER A 242 -6.77 8.29 -1.18
N SER A 243 -7.55 9.20 -0.59
CA SER A 243 -8.78 9.75 -1.16
C SER A 243 -8.56 10.91 -2.13
N ASN A 244 -7.35 11.46 -2.22
CA ASN A 244 -7.10 12.67 -3.00
C ASN A 244 -5.78 12.65 -3.81
N HIS A 245 -4.87 11.70 -3.57
CA HIS A 245 -3.57 11.62 -4.24
C HIS A 245 -3.66 11.50 -5.78
N ILE A 246 -2.53 11.68 -6.46
CA ILE A 246 -2.33 11.18 -7.83
C ILE A 246 -1.27 10.08 -7.83
N ARG A 247 -1.55 8.98 -8.54
CA ARG A 247 -0.65 7.83 -8.71
C ARG A 247 -0.06 7.82 -10.10
N VAL A 248 1.25 7.70 -10.23
CA VAL A 248 1.93 7.59 -11.53
C VAL A 248 2.66 6.25 -11.58
N PRO A 249 2.31 5.32 -12.50
CA PRO A 249 3.04 4.08 -12.67
C PRO A 249 4.50 4.33 -13.04
N LEU A 250 5.39 3.42 -12.62
CA LEU A 250 6.81 3.50 -12.90
C LEU A 250 7.25 2.34 -13.80
N GLY A 251 8.18 2.62 -14.71
CA GLY A 251 8.92 1.59 -15.45
C GLY A 251 9.77 0.77 -14.48
N LEU A 252 9.50 -0.53 -14.37
CA LEU A 252 10.14 -1.39 -13.36
C LEU A 252 11.66 -1.49 -13.48
N ARG A 253 12.21 -1.27 -14.69
CA ARG A 253 13.65 -1.38 -14.95
C ARG A 253 14.44 -0.17 -14.47
N ASN A 254 13.84 1.02 -14.49
CA ASN A 254 14.59 2.27 -14.42
C ASN A 254 13.88 3.39 -13.65
N GLY A 255 12.66 3.17 -13.16
CA GLY A 255 11.92 4.16 -12.39
C GLY A 255 11.39 5.33 -13.22
N THR A 256 11.33 5.22 -14.55
CA THR A 256 10.75 6.26 -15.41
C THR A 256 9.25 6.35 -15.20
N PHE A 257 8.72 7.55 -15.16
CA PHE A 257 7.29 7.77 -15.04
C PHE A 257 6.60 7.35 -16.33
N TYR A 258 5.42 6.76 -16.19
CA TYR A 258 4.49 6.68 -17.30
C TYR A 258 3.96 8.09 -17.58
N ALA A 259 3.59 8.35 -18.84
CA ALA A 259 3.08 9.66 -19.24
C ALA A 259 1.74 10.02 -18.56
N GLU A 260 0.95 9.01 -18.16
CA GLU A 260 -0.34 9.19 -17.49
C GLU A 260 -0.25 8.84 -16.00
N GLY A 261 -0.70 9.77 -15.17
CA GLY A 261 -1.07 9.55 -13.77
C GLY A 261 -2.59 9.36 -13.60
N TYR A 262 -2.99 8.81 -12.46
CA TYR A 262 -4.36 8.42 -12.16
C TYR A 262 -4.79 8.98 -10.80
N LEU A 263 -5.92 9.68 -10.81
CA LEU A 263 -6.61 10.10 -9.60
C LEU A 263 -7.28 8.89 -8.89
N PRO A 264 -7.82 9.07 -7.67
CA PRO A 264 -8.44 7.99 -6.91
C PRO A 264 -9.69 7.40 -7.61
N ASP A 265 -10.38 8.23 -8.39
CA ASP A 265 -11.55 7.89 -9.21
C ASP A 265 -11.20 7.31 -10.58
N TRP A 266 -9.91 7.09 -10.88
CA TRP A 266 -9.37 6.58 -12.15
C TRP A 266 -9.33 7.56 -13.32
N LYS A 267 -9.73 8.82 -13.11
CA LYS A 267 -9.48 9.86 -14.11
C LYS A 267 -7.99 10.03 -14.35
N THR A 268 -7.60 10.13 -15.61
CA THR A 268 -6.20 10.28 -16.00
C THR A 268 -5.78 11.74 -16.13
N SER A 269 -4.50 12.00 -15.89
CA SER A 269 -3.85 13.29 -16.13
C SER A 269 -2.41 13.07 -16.57
N THR A 270 -1.91 13.90 -17.48
CA THR A 270 -0.49 13.89 -17.90
C THR A 270 0.40 14.80 -17.04
N VAL A 271 -0.23 15.58 -16.16
CA VAL A 271 0.43 16.53 -15.25
C VAL A 271 -0.06 16.36 -13.82
N HIS A 272 0.73 16.82 -12.85
CA HIS A 272 0.26 16.97 -11.47
C HIS A 272 -0.84 18.05 -11.39
N PRO A 273 -2.04 17.74 -10.85
CA PRO A 273 -3.17 18.65 -10.94
C PRO A 273 -2.97 20.03 -10.31
N ASP A 274 -2.13 20.12 -9.27
CA ASP A 274 -1.94 21.38 -8.53
C ASP A 274 -0.69 22.16 -8.98
N SER A 275 0.38 21.47 -9.39
CA SER A 275 1.64 22.12 -9.78
C SER A 275 1.80 22.27 -11.30
N GLY A 276 1.00 21.56 -12.09
CA GLY A 276 1.09 21.53 -13.56
C GLY A 276 2.33 20.80 -14.09
N VAL A 277 3.18 20.24 -13.22
CA VAL A 277 4.40 19.54 -13.66
C VAL A 277 4.04 18.27 -14.42
N SER A 278 4.60 18.13 -15.62
CA SER A 278 4.42 16.95 -16.48
C SER A 278 5.08 15.71 -15.92
N PHE A 279 4.44 14.55 -16.11
CA PHE A 279 5.01 13.25 -15.77
C PHE A 279 5.94 12.71 -16.85
N SER A 280 5.79 13.15 -18.10
CA SER A 280 6.60 12.67 -19.21
C SER A 280 8.09 12.99 -19.02
N HIS A 281 8.96 12.05 -19.39
CA HIS A 281 10.42 12.19 -19.34
C HIS A 281 11.00 12.45 -17.93
N LYS A 282 10.27 12.07 -16.88
CA LYS A 282 10.75 12.11 -15.49
C LYS A 282 11.15 10.71 -15.01
N THR A 283 12.16 10.64 -14.16
CA THR A 283 12.67 9.41 -13.56
C THR A 283 12.88 9.62 -12.08
N ILE A 284 12.46 8.65 -11.26
CA ILE A 284 12.75 8.67 -9.82
C ILE A 284 14.28 8.68 -9.62
N PRO A 285 14.86 9.68 -8.94
CA PRO A 285 16.27 9.65 -8.57
C PRO A 285 16.51 8.45 -7.63
N GLN A 286 17.71 7.88 -7.58
CA GLN A 286 18.03 6.71 -6.73
C GLN A 286 17.00 5.55 -6.73
N TYR A 287 16.32 5.33 -7.86
CA TYR A 287 15.28 4.30 -7.96
C TYR A 287 15.84 2.89 -7.70
N ASN A 288 17.01 2.59 -8.28
CA ASN A 288 17.63 1.27 -8.15
C ASN A 288 18.01 0.97 -6.70
N GLU A 289 18.45 1.97 -5.96
CA GLU A 289 18.77 1.91 -4.54
C GLU A 289 17.52 1.64 -3.72
N CYS A 290 16.38 2.25 -4.05
CA CYS A 290 15.09 1.92 -3.43
C CYS A 290 14.69 0.46 -3.70
N VAL A 291 14.86 -0.03 -4.93
CA VAL A 291 14.55 -1.41 -5.32
C VAL A 291 15.47 -2.42 -4.60
N GLN A 292 16.78 -2.17 -4.59
CA GLN A 292 17.74 -3.01 -3.89
C GLN A 292 17.46 -3.04 -2.39
N LEU A 293 17.12 -1.90 -1.79
CA LEU A 293 16.73 -1.83 -0.38
C LEU A 293 15.44 -2.62 -0.13
N ALA A 294 14.42 -2.49 -0.98
CA ALA A 294 13.18 -3.27 -0.87
C ALA A 294 13.45 -4.79 -0.88
N ILE A 295 14.29 -5.25 -1.82
CA ILE A 295 14.67 -6.67 -1.94
C ILE A 295 15.46 -7.13 -0.72
N LYS A 296 16.44 -6.35 -0.26
CA LYS A 296 17.23 -6.64 0.96
C LYS A 296 16.32 -6.78 2.19
N LEU A 297 15.40 -5.83 2.37
CA LEU A 297 14.47 -5.83 3.51
C LEU A 297 13.47 -6.98 3.43
N HIS A 298 12.99 -7.34 2.23
CA HIS A 298 12.12 -8.51 2.04
C HIS A 298 12.83 -9.80 2.44
N GLY A 299 14.15 -9.90 2.24
CA GLY A 299 14.97 -11.03 2.69
C GLY A 299 14.96 -11.27 4.21
N GLN A 300 14.58 -10.26 5.02
CA GLN A 300 14.44 -10.42 6.46
C GLN A 300 13.10 -11.05 6.87
N LEU A 301 12.13 -11.07 5.94
CA LEU A 301 10.76 -11.53 6.15
C LEU A 301 10.27 -12.45 5.01
N PRO A 302 10.99 -13.52 4.66
CA PRO A 302 10.64 -14.35 3.51
C PRO A 302 9.29 -15.07 3.67
N MET A 303 8.79 -15.23 4.90
CA MET A 303 7.48 -15.81 5.19
C MET A 303 6.30 -14.89 4.76
N VAL A 304 6.54 -13.59 4.57
CA VAL A 304 5.55 -12.66 4.03
C VAL A 304 5.76 -12.57 2.52
N ARG A 305 5.13 -13.47 1.77
CA ARG A 305 5.41 -13.69 0.34
C ARG A 305 5.08 -12.52 -0.58
N SER A 306 4.29 -11.53 -0.16
CA SER A 306 4.05 -10.30 -0.93
C SER A 306 4.06 -9.09 -0.02
N ILE A 307 4.89 -8.10 -0.34
CA ILE A 307 5.04 -6.87 0.45
C ILE A 307 4.95 -5.64 -0.46
N GLY A 308 4.14 -4.67 -0.05
CA GLY A 308 4.16 -3.31 -0.61
C GLY A 308 4.99 -2.38 0.25
N TRP A 309 6.14 -1.95 -0.24
CA TRP A 309 7.05 -1.02 0.43
C TRP A 309 6.75 0.41 0.03
N ASP A 310 6.68 1.30 1.00
CA ASP A 310 6.52 2.73 0.79
C ASP A 310 7.81 3.46 1.15
N PHE A 311 8.54 3.86 0.12
CA PHE A 311 9.77 4.63 0.24
C PHE A 311 9.55 6.10 -0.12
N THR A 312 10.48 6.93 0.30
CA THR A 312 10.78 8.22 -0.32
C THR A 312 12.30 8.37 -0.41
N ILE A 313 12.78 9.48 -0.95
CA ILE A 313 14.20 9.82 -0.94
C ILE A 313 14.34 11.15 -0.23
N ASP A 314 15.26 11.22 0.72
CA ASP A 314 15.52 12.44 1.47
C ASP A 314 16.37 13.46 0.69
N LYS A 315 16.50 14.66 1.25
CA LYS A 315 17.32 15.75 0.69
C LYS A 315 18.81 15.38 0.57
N GLU A 316 19.27 14.33 1.25
CA GLU A 316 20.63 13.79 1.18
C GLU A 316 20.77 12.63 0.16
N ASN A 317 19.80 12.41 -0.73
CA ASN A 317 19.79 11.33 -1.73
C ASN A 317 19.73 9.91 -1.15
N ARG A 318 19.16 9.72 0.04
CA ARG A 318 19.04 8.40 0.66
C ARG A 318 17.61 7.88 0.58
N PRO A 319 17.38 6.62 0.17
CA PRO A 319 16.09 5.96 0.35
C PRO A 319 15.71 5.89 1.83
N VAL A 320 14.48 6.31 2.15
CA VAL A 320 13.92 6.25 3.51
C VAL A 320 12.63 5.44 3.47
N LEU A 321 12.53 4.42 4.33
CA LEU A 321 11.33 3.61 4.44
C LEU A 321 10.29 4.35 5.28
N MET A 322 9.14 4.67 4.69
CA MET A 322 8.03 5.33 5.38
C MET A 322 7.11 4.32 6.06
N GLU A 323 6.82 3.21 5.38
CA GLU A 323 6.05 2.08 5.90
C GLU A 323 6.20 0.87 4.98
N TRP A 324 5.79 -0.30 5.45
CA TRP A 324 5.66 -1.49 4.63
C TRP A 324 4.31 -2.17 4.90
N ASN A 325 3.76 -2.81 3.88
CA ASN A 325 2.42 -3.38 3.88
C ASN A 325 2.53 -4.87 3.61
N GLY A 326 2.53 -5.65 4.69
CA GLY A 326 2.69 -7.09 4.61
C GLY A 326 1.36 -7.83 4.40
N TYR A 327 0.23 -7.34 4.90
CA TYR A 327 -1.06 -8.06 4.81
C TYR A 327 -2.01 -7.55 3.74
N SER A 328 -2.05 -6.24 3.52
CA SER A 328 -2.93 -5.58 2.55
C SER A 328 -2.13 -4.55 1.75
N ASN A 329 -1.33 -5.04 0.80
CA ASN A 329 -0.48 -4.21 -0.06
C ASN A 329 -1.19 -3.59 -1.27
N ASP A 330 -2.45 -3.97 -1.54
CA ASP A 330 -3.30 -3.48 -2.63
C ASP A 330 -2.66 -3.65 -4.03
N ILE A 331 -3.22 -4.56 -4.84
CA ILE A 331 -2.67 -4.85 -6.17
C ILE A 331 -3.49 -4.23 -7.31
N LYS A 332 -4.68 -3.68 -7.04
CA LYS A 332 -5.64 -3.32 -8.10
C LYS A 332 -5.07 -2.30 -9.09
N PHE A 333 -4.31 -1.34 -8.59
CA PHE A 333 -3.70 -0.30 -9.42
C PHE A 333 -2.57 -0.87 -10.28
N SER A 334 -1.72 -1.71 -9.69
CA SER A 334 -0.60 -2.35 -10.37
C SER A 334 -1.07 -3.36 -11.42
N GLU A 335 -2.06 -4.20 -11.11
CA GLU A 335 -2.65 -5.13 -12.08
C GLU A 335 -3.25 -4.39 -13.29
N ALA A 336 -3.95 -3.28 -13.05
CA ALA A 336 -4.53 -2.46 -14.10
C ALA A 336 -3.47 -1.77 -14.98
N THR A 337 -2.41 -1.24 -14.39
CA THR A 337 -1.44 -0.36 -15.08
C THR A 337 -0.17 -1.08 -15.55
N GLN A 338 0.19 -2.19 -14.94
CA GLN A 338 1.45 -2.92 -15.17
C GLN A 338 1.23 -4.42 -15.35
N GLY A 339 0.09 -4.94 -14.91
CA GLY A 339 -0.14 -6.39 -14.85
C GLY A 339 -0.35 -7.08 -16.20
N PRO A 340 -0.46 -8.42 -16.15
CA PRO A 340 -0.51 -9.25 -14.93
C PRO A 340 0.82 -9.33 -14.18
N CYS A 341 0.86 -8.89 -12.92
CA CYS A 341 2.11 -8.72 -12.16
C CYS A 341 2.64 -10.04 -11.58
N PHE A 342 1.78 -11.06 -11.46
CA PHE A 342 2.05 -12.30 -10.72
C PHE A 342 1.81 -13.57 -11.56
N LYS A 343 1.75 -13.46 -12.88
CA LYS A 343 1.36 -14.56 -13.78
C LYS A 343 2.27 -15.79 -13.59
N ASP A 344 3.58 -15.58 -13.55
CA ASP A 344 4.61 -16.61 -13.40
C ASP A 344 4.54 -17.35 -12.05
N LEU A 345 3.89 -16.76 -11.04
CA LEU A 345 3.71 -17.38 -9.73
C LEU A 345 2.48 -18.30 -9.68
N ASN A 346 1.66 -18.31 -10.73
CA ASN A 346 0.41 -19.06 -10.81
C ASN A 346 -0.56 -18.79 -9.65
N TRP A 347 -0.47 -17.60 -9.01
CA TRP A 347 -1.36 -17.24 -7.90
C TRP A 347 -2.82 -17.10 -8.31
N HIS A 348 -3.08 -16.87 -9.60
CA HIS A 348 -4.42 -16.88 -10.20
C HIS A 348 -5.02 -18.30 -10.32
N LEU A 349 -4.25 -19.36 -10.06
CA LEU A 349 -4.70 -20.75 -10.07
C LEU A 349 -4.89 -21.33 -8.65
N LEU A 350 -4.80 -20.48 -7.62
CA LEU A 350 -5.02 -20.91 -6.24
C LEU A 350 -6.53 -21.12 -6.01
N ASN A 351 -6.93 -22.31 -5.57
CA ASN A 351 -8.32 -22.55 -5.20
C ASN A 351 -8.48 -22.50 -3.68
N LYS A 352 -9.61 -21.97 -3.20
CA LYS A 352 -10.05 -22.24 -1.84
C LYS A 352 -10.38 -23.73 -1.78
N SER A 353 -9.50 -24.54 -1.18
CA SER A 353 -9.81 -25.90 -0.73
C SER A 353 -10.90 -25.88 0.33
#